data_AF-A0A935JAZ0-F1
#
_entry.id   AF-A0A935JAZ0-F1
#
_cell.length_a   1.000
_cell.length_b   1.000
_cell.length_c   1.000
_cell.angle_alpha   90.00
_cell.angle_beta   90.00
_cell.angle_gamma   90.00
#
_symmetry.space_group_name_H-M   'P 1'
#
loop_
_entity.id
_entity.type
_entity.pdbx_description
1 polymer ?
#
loop_
_entity_poly.entity_id
_entity_poly.type
_entity_poly.pdbx_seq_one_letter_code
_entity_poly.pdbx_strand_id
1 'polypeptide(L)'
;MKSLWKTILNGLTYRDLAGHMQLRAHTIISGLILLLLLATGGMAALNRYLLMSRVQAAAEPVLLTAQPTTPPESEPEQGGCPTDAMDWSLTPTYISKTYAVIQPACVYRGLEQTIAWALAIREGYSRAEATRQLGFAEMPMRRLDQVLLPTESREPIAVPVGFIPPNPDFTEWRLNAEGKAAVTYALRGCFRTSSVVGNRMETWGGEYAVICMVVEDAENTHIVYALDGHVYTSDAVPMRSFLLFGYVGDGLWVWLGTQEDPKQEIVSAQINARERLTVATMYDSQPWDASWLLNTHHLIMQPPPQDWQMKTDESEGRMILNSLTEGLSEARP
;
A
#
# COMPACT_ATOMS: atom_id res chain seq x y z
N MET A 1 33.75 25.14 -33.99
CA MET A 1 34.32 23.89 -33.42
C MET A 1 35.83 23.94 -33.13
N LYS A 2 36.72 24.40 -34.05
CA LYS A 2 38.19 24.41 -33.82
C LYS A 2 38.66 25.31 -32.66
N SER A 3 37.98 26.44 -32.39
CA SER A 3 38.32 27.36 -31.29
C SER A 3 37.98 26.80 -29.90
N LEU A 4 36.88 26.07 -29.79
CA LEU A 4 36.42 25.45 -28.55
C LEU A 4 37.36 24.35 -28.08
N TRP A 5 37.78 23.47 -29.00
CA TRP A 5 38.77 22.42 -28.74
C TRP A 5 40.11 22.98 -28.26
N LYS A 6 40.58 24.08 -28.85
CA LYS A 6 41.85 24.72 -28.43
C LYS A 6 41.76 25.33 -27.04
N THR A 7 40.59 25.87 -26.69
CA THR A 7 40.31 26.45 -25.36
C THR A 7 40.24 25.36 -24.29
N ILE A 8 39.59 24.23 -24.59
CA ILE A 8 39.55 23.07 -23.71
C ILE A 8 40.96 22.49 -23.49
N LEU A 9 41.74 22.33 -24.56
CA LEU A 9 43.10 21.78 -24.47
C LEU A 9 44.02 22.67 -23.60
N ASN A 10 43.92 23.99 -23.77
CA ASN A 10 44.68 24.97 -22.97
C ASN A 10 44.26 25.00 -21.48
N GLY A 11 43.03 24.61 -21.16
CA GLY A 11 42.57 24.46 -19.77
C GLY A 11 43.11 23.20 -19.09
N LEU A 12 43.36 22.15 -19.86
CA LEU A 12 43.76 20.82 -19.37
C LEU A 12 45.28 20.65 -19.23
N THR A 13 46.07 21.46 -19.93
CA THR A 13 47.54 21.45 -19.91
C THR A 13 48.14 22.75 -19.36
N TYR A 14 49.40 22.71 -18.98
CA TYR A 14 50.22 23.89 -18.73
C TYR A 14 51.59 23.67 -19.38
N ARG A 15 52.32 24.76 -19.62
CA ARG A 15 53.68 24.69 -20.16
C ARG A 15 54.67 24.81 -19.01
N ASP A 16 55.58 23.86 -18.88
CA ASP A 16 56.65 23.95 -17.89
C ASP A 16 57.70 24.99 -18.29
N LEU A 17 58.62 25.29 -17.38
CA LEU A 17 59.69 26.29 -17.60
C LEU A 17 60.64 25.91 -18.75
N ALA A 18 60.62 24.65 -19.20
CA ALA A 18 61.39 24.14 -20.34
C ALA A 18 60.58 24.16 -21.66
N GLY A 19 59.34 24.64 -21.64
CA GLY A 19 58.50 24.78 -22.83
C GLY A 19 57.75 23.51 -23.24
N HIS A 20 57.81 22.43 -22.45
CA HIS A 20 57.06 21.21 -22.70
C HIS A 20 55.63 21.33 -22.16
N MET A 21 54.65 20.77 -22.88
CA MET A 21 53.27 20.72 -22.40
C MET A 21 53.10 19.56 -21.41
N GLN A 22 52.65 19.87 -20.20
CA GLN A 22 52.31 18.88 -19.18
C GLN A 22 50.82 18.95 -18.82
N LEU A 23 50.24 17.81 -18.46
CA LEU A 23 48.87 17.73 -17.96
C LEU A 23 48.80 18.26 -16.53
N ARG A 24 47.80 19.10 -16.25
CA ARG A 24 47.59 19.60 -14.89
C ARG A 24 47.09 18.46 -14.00
N ALA A 25 47.53 18.41 -12.73
CA ALA A 25 47.18 17.35 -11.78
C ALA A 25 45.66 17.10 -11.65
N HIS A 26 44.84 18.16 -11.62
CA HIS A 26 43.37 18.02 -11.56
C HIS A 26 42.76 17.31 -12.79
N THR A 27 43.44 17.34 -13.95
CA THR A 27 43.02 16.67 -15.18
C THR A 27 43.26 15.17 -15.06
N ILE A 28 44.40 14.80 -14.47
CA ILE A 28 44.79 13.40 -14.21
C ILE A 28 43.82 12.79 -13.18
N ILE A 29 43.54 13.52 -12.10
CA ILE A 29 42.62 13.07 -11.04
C ILE A 29 41.18 12.92 -11.59
N SER A 30 40.68 13.90 -12.34
CA SER A 30 39.33 13.82 -12.92
C SER A 30 39.22 12.69 -13.94
N GLY A 31 40.27 12.45 -14.74
CA GLY A 31 40.34 11.31 -15.65
C GLY A 31 40.29 9.95 -14.93
N LEU A 32 41.01 9.83 -13.81
CA LEU A 32 40.97 8.63 -12.96
C LEU A 32 39.59 8.39 -12.35
N ILE A 33 38.93 9.42 -11.85
CA ILE A 33 37.56 9.32 -11.31
C ILE A 33 36.59 8.87 -12.40
N LEU A 34 36.66 9.48 -13.59
CA LEU A 34 35.80 9.09 -14.71
C LEU A 34 36.04 7.63 -15.13
N LEU A 35 37.31 7.19 -15.18
CA LEU A 35 37.66 5.82 -15.51
C LEU A 35 37.13 4.83 -14.46
N LEU A 36 37.16 5.21 -13.17
CA LEU A 36 36.61 4.41 -12.08
C LEU A 36 35.07 4.30 -12.16
N LEU A 37 34.38 5.40 -12.50
CA LEU A 37 32.94 5.42 -12.74
C LEU A 37 32.55 4.55 -13.94
N LEU A 38 33.33 4.59 -15.03
CA LEU A 38 33.11 3.75 -16.20
C LEU A 38 33.35 2.27 -15.91
N ALA A 39 34.39 1.94 -15.13
CA ALA A 39 34.67 0.56 -14.75
C ALA A 39 33.57 -0.02 -13.84
N THR A 40 33.14 0.74 -12.82
CA THR A 40 32.08 0.32 -11.89
C THR A 40 30.72 0.25 -12.57
N GLY A 41 30.34 1.26 -13.36
CA GLY A 41 29.11 1.27 -14.15
C GLY A 41 29.10 0.16 -15.22
N GLY A 42 30.23 -0.07 -15.89
CA GLY A 42 30.40 -1.15 -16.87
C GLY A 42 30.26 -2.54 -16.24
N MET A 43 30.88 -2.76 -15.07
CA MET A 43 30.71 -4.00 -14.30
C MET A 43 29.27 -4.22 -13.85
N ALA A 44 28.57 -3.19 -13.39
CA ALA A 44 27.16 -3.29 -13.02
C ALA A 44 26.27 -3.64 -14.22
N ALA A 45 26.51 -3.03 -15.38
CA ALA A 45 25.80 -3.33 -16.61
C ALA A 45 26.09 -4.76 -17.11
N LEU A 46 27.35 -5.20 -17.07
CA LEU A 46 27.75 -6.55 -17.43
C LEU A 46 27.11 -7.59 -16.49
N ASN A 47 27.10 -7.33 -15.18
CA ASN A 47 26.50 -8.22 -14.20
C ASN A 47 24.98 -8.33 -14.41
N ARG A 48 24.31 -7.21 -14.70
CA ARG A 48 22.88 -7.20 -15.06
C ARG A 48 22.62 -7.97 -16.35
N TYR A 49 23.48 -7.84 -17.36
CA TYR A 49 23.38 -8.59 -18.60
C TYR A 49 23.56 -10.11 -18.39
N LEU A 50 24.56 -10.52 -17.60
CA LEU A 50 24.81 -11.92 -17.26
C LEU A 50 23.67 -12.55 -16.44
N LEU A 51 23.03 -11.75 -15.56
CA LEU A 51 21.84 -12.20 -14.82
C LEU A 51 20.64 -12.39 -15.76
N MET A 52 20.40 -11.47 -16.70
CA MET A 52 19.29 -11.62 -17.65
C MET A 52 19.51 -12.73 -18.67
N SER A 53 20.76 -13.01 -19.09
CA SER A 53 21.05 -14.08 -20.04
C SER A 53 20.82 -15.49 -19.47
N ARG A 54 20.81 -15.64 -18.13
CA ARG A 54 20.46 -16.91 -17.45
C ARG A 54 18.96 -17.13 -17.27
N VAL A 55 18.10 -16.15 -17.54
CA VAL A 55 16.65 -16.24 -17.30
C VAL A 55 15.85 -16.64 -18.55
N GLN A 56 16.49 -16.80 -19.70
CA GLN A 56 15.87 -17.45 -20.87
C GLN A 56 15.98 -18.99 -20.76
N ALA A 57 15.37 -19.56 -19.73
CA ALA A 57 14.89 -20.93 -19.86
C ALA A 57 13.68 -20.87 -20.80
N ALA A 58 13.82 -21.42 -22.01
CA ALA A 58 12.65 -21.73 -22.82
C ALA A 58 11.74 -22.63 -21.98
N ALA A 59 10.49 -22.23 -21.78
CA ALA A 59 9.52 -23.09 -21.13
C ALA A 59 9.45 -24.39 -21.94
N GLU A 60 9.87 -25.50 -21.31
CA GLU A 60 9.57 -26.83 -21.88
C GLU A 60 8.06 -26.93 -21.98
N PRO A 61 7.50 -27.22 -23.17
CA PRO A 61 6.09 -27.51 -23.28
C PRO A 61 5.84 -28.80 -22.50
N VAL A 62 5.24 -28.67 -21.32
CA VAL A 62 4.70 -29.81 -20.59
C VAL A 62 3.56 -30.37 -21.44
N LEU A 63 3.84 -31.46 -22.15
CA LEU A 63 2.80 -32.32 -22.73
C LEU A 63 2.05 -32.96 -21.55
N LEU A 64 0.95 -32.32 -21.15
CA LEU A 64 -0.04 -32.91 -20.26
C LEU A 64 -0.70 -34.07 -21.00
N THR A 65 -0.14 -35.26 -20.86
CA THR A 65 -0.87 -36.50 -21.14
C THR A 65 -1.97 -36.58 -20.09
N ALA A 66 -3.20 -36.21 -20.46
CA ALA A 66 -4.37 -36.41 -19.63
C ALA A 66 -4.59 -37.91 -19.44
N GLN A 67 -4.01 -38.48 -18.38
CA GLN A 67 -4.54 -39.70 -17.80
C GLN A 67 -5.87 -39.34 -17.12
N PRO A 68 -6.94 -40.12 -17.32
CA PRO A 68 -8.17 -39.97 -16.56
C PRO A 68 -7.87 -40.34 -15.10
N THR A 69 -7.43 -39.35 -14.33
CA THR A 69 -7.41 -39.42 -12.88
C THR A 69 -8.87 -39.40 -12.46
N THR A 70 -9.31 -40.52 -11.90
CA THR A 70 -10.52 -40.61 -11.07
C THR A 70 -10.61 -39.36 -10.20
N PRO A 71 -11.79 -38.72 -10.09
CA PRO A 71 -11.94 -37.54 -9.25
C PRO A 71 -11.36 -37.84 -7.86
N PRO A 72 -10.48 -37.00 -7.29
CA PRO A 72 -10.18 -37.12 -5.89
C PRO A 72 -11.52 -37.03 -5.16
N GLU A 73 -11.81 -38.09 -4.42
CA GLU A 73 -12.87 -38.15 -3.44
C GLU A 73 -12.81 -36.85 -2.64
N SER A 74 -13.91 -36.11 -2.69
CA SER A 74 -14.11 -34.88 -1.92
C SER A 74 -13.80 -35.19 -0.46
N GLU A 75 -12.64 -34.77 -0.01
CA GLU A 75 -12.32 -34.67 1.40
C GLU A 75 -13.43 -33.82 2.03
N PRO A 76 -14.07 -34.27 3.12
CA PRO A 76 -15.23 -33.59 3.66
C PRO A 76 -14.88 -32.14 4.02
N GLU A 77 -15.61 -31.19 3.41
CA GLU A 77 -15.74 -29.81 3.86
C GLU A 77 -16.34 -29.77 5.28
N GLN A 78 -15.56 -30.09 6.31
CA GLN A 78 -15.98 -30.01 7.72
C GLN A 78 -14.90 -29.48 8.66
N GLY A 79 -13.99 -28.64 8.15
CA GLY A 79 -13.16 -27.77 8.99
C GLY A 79 -13.37 -26.32 8.57
N GLY A 80 -14.08 -25.52 9.37
CA GLY A 80 -14.13 -24.07 9.17
C GLY A 80 -12.72 -23.47 9.18
N CYS A 81 -12.55 -22.29 8.58
CA CYS A 81 -11.26 -21.59 8.66
C CYS A 81 -10.88 -21.35 10.13
N PRO A 82 -9.64 -21.67 10.57
CA PRO A 82 -9.25 -21.50 11.96
C PRO A 82 -9.40 -20.03 12.38
N THR A 83 -10.07 -19.81 13.52
CA THR A 83 -10.27 -18.48 14.09
C THR A 83 -9.30 -18.17 15.22
N ASP A 84 -8.60 -19.16 15.78
CA ASP A 84 -7.52 -18.86 16.72
C ASP A 84 -6.28 -18.41 15.93
N ALA A 85 -5.82 -17.19 16.21
CA ALA A 85 -4.61 -16.66 15.59
C ALA A 85 -3.36 -17.48 15.91
N MET A 86 -3.36 -18.30 16.97
CA MET A 86 -2.25 -19.21 17.28
C MET A 86 -2.15 -20.40 16.33
N ASP A 87 -3.25 -20.79 15.68
CA ASP A 87 -3.28 -21.89 14.72
C ASP A 87 -2.75 -21.47 13.33
N TRP A 88 -2.49 -20.18 13.14
CA TRP A 88 -2.03 -19.65 11.86
C TRP A 88 -0.52 -19.69 11.71
N SER A 89 -0.04 -20.09 10.54
CA SER A 89 1.36 -19.90 10.17
C SER A 89 1.56 -18.51 9.56
N LEU A 90 2.61 -17.81 9.97
CA LEU A 90 3.05 -16.56 9.34
C LEU A 90 4.42 -16.80 8.68
N THR A 91 4.40 -16.96 7.36
CA THR A 91 5.59 -17.26 6.57
C THR A 91 6.16 -15.98 5.95
N PRO A 92 7.42 -15.60 6.21
CA PRO A 92 8.06 -14.45 5.57
C PRO A 92 8.08 -14.56 4.04
N THR A 93 8.09 -13.42 3.36
CA THR A 93 8.20 -13.37 1.89
C THR A 93 9.58 -12.94 1.44
N TYR A 94 9.86 -13.11 0.13
CA TYR A 94 11.11 -12.59 -0.45
C TYR A 94 11.19 -11.05 -0.39
N ILE A 95 10.05 -10.35 -0.39
CA ILE A 95 9.99 -8.89 -0.36
C ILE A 95 10.00 -8.29 1.05
N SER A 96 9.68 -9.07 2.07
CA SER A 96 9.71 -8.61 3.45
C SER A 96 9.99 -9.74 4.43
N LYS A 97 10.97 -9.50 5.31
CA LYS A 97 11.20 -10.34 6.49
C LYS A 97 10.26 -10.01 7.65
N THR A 98 9.64 -8.84 7.59
CA THR A 98 8.78 -8.29 8.65
C THR A 98 7.32 -8.62 8.41
N TYR A 99 6.86 -8.50 7.16
CA TYR A 99 5.47 -8.73 6.76
C TYR A 99 5.32 -10.09 6.09
N ALA A 100 4.66 -11.00 6.78
CA ALA A 100 4.48 -12.40 6.41
C ALA A 100 3.12 -12.67 5.76
N VAL A 101 3.03 -13.81 5.06
CA VAL A 101 1.77 -14.38 4.56
C VAL A 101 1.17 -15.24 5.67
N ILE A 102 -0.11 -15.04 5.95
CA ILE A 102 -0.90 -15.91 6.83
C ILE A 102 -1.33 -17.17 6.06
N GLN A 103 -1.17 -18.34 6.69
CA GLN A 103 -1.74 -19.61 6.24
C GLN A 103 -2.57 -20.24 7.35
N PRO A 104 -3.75 -20.81 7.04
CA PRO A 104 -4.34 -20.95 5.70
C PRO A 104 -4.89 -19.63 5.13
N ALA A 105 -4.91 -19.50 3.80
CA ALA A 105 -5.34 -18.27 3.11
C ALA A 105 -6.80 -17.88 3.38
N CYS A 106 -7.65 -18.85 3.78
CA CYS A 106 -9.04 -18.59 4.13
C CYS A 106 -9.22 -17.54 5.25
N VAL A 107 -8.19 -17.31 6.08
CA VAL A 107 -8.21 -16.34 7.19
C VAL A 107 -8.44 -14.92 6.67
N TYR A 108 -7.99 -14.63 5.44
CA TYR A 108 -8.16 -13.33 4.82
C TYR A 108 -9.61 -13.01 4.49
N ARG A 109 -10.55 -13.97 4.45
CA ARG A 109 -11.96 -13.69 4.14
C ARG A 109 -12.58 -12.65 5.09
N GLY A 110 -12.26 -12.72 6.39
CA GLY A 110 -12.72 -11.71 7.36
C GLY A 110 -12.05 -10.34 7.16
N LEU A 111 -10.78 -10.35 6.77
CA LEU A 111 -10.04 -9.13 6.43
C LEU A 111 -10.66 -8.47 5.18
N GLU A 112 -10.92 -9.25 4.13
CA GLU A 112 -11.56 -8.80 2.89
C GLU A 112 -12.91 -8.13 3.17
N GLN A 113 -13.73 -8.66 4.08
CA GLN A 113 -15.00 -8.03 4.45
C GLN A 113 -14.80 -6.63 5.06
N THR A 114 -13.75 -6.44 5.87
CA THR A 114 -13.43 -5.15 6.48
C THR A 114 -12.80 -4.18 5.47
N ILE A 115 -12.04 -4.71 4.51
CA ILE A 115 -11.51 -3.98 3.36
C ILE A 115 -12.65 -3.49 2.46
N ALA A 116 -13.67 -4.32 2.21
CA ALA A 116 -14.87 -3.93 1.48
C ALA A 116 -15.56 -2.74 2.17
N TRP A 117 -15.63 -2.76 3.51
CA TRP A 117 -16.20 -1.67 4.28
C TRP A 117 -15.40 -0.38 4.14
N ALA A 118 -14.07 -0.45 4.27
CA ALA A 118 -13.20 0.71 4.09
C ALA A 118 -13.28 1.28 2.65
N LEU A 119 -13.34 0.40 1.65
CA LEU A 119 -13.42 0.79 0.24
C LEU A 119 -14.79 1.40 -0.11
N ALA A 120 -15.89 0.83 0.37
CA ALA A 120 -17.23 1.36 0.17
C ALA A 120 -17.36 2.81 0.68
N ILE A 121 -16.69 3.15 1.80
CA ILE A 121 -16.65 4.52 2.33
C ILE A 121 -15.96 5.49 1.37
N ARG A 122 -14.98 5.04 0.56
CA ARG A 122 -14.33 5.86 -0.48
C ARG A 122 -15.17 6.01 -1.74
N GLU A 123 -16.22 5.23 -1.84
CA GLU A 123 -17.14 5.14 -2.97
C GLU A 123 -18.51 5.75 -2.65
N GLY A 124 -18.59 6.59 -1.60
CA GLY A 124 -19.77 7.38 -1.28
C GLY A 124 -20.76 6.74 -0.32
N TYR A 125 -20.48 5.54 0.19
CA TYR A 125 -21.30 4.98 1.27
C TYR A 125 -20.98 5.69 2.58
N SER A 126 -22.01 6.02 3.36
CA SER A 126 -21.77 6.46 4.73
C SER A 126 -21.26 5.27 5.55
N ARG A 127 -20.56 5.53 6.66
CA ARG A 127 -20.06 4.45 7.53
C ARG A 127 -21.20 3.55 8.02
N ALA A 128 -22.31 4.16 8.43
CA ALA A 128 -23.48 3.43 8.88
C ALA A 128 -24.11 2.57 7.77
N GLU A 129 -24.16 3.09 6.54
CA GLU A 129 -24.67 2.34 5.40
C GLU A 129 -23.74 1.18 5.03
N ALA A 130 -22.43 1.43 4.91
CA ALA A 130 -21.44 0.38 4.62
C ALA A 130 -21.44 -0.71 5.70
N THR A 131 -21.53 -0.34 6.98
CA THR A 131 -21.64 -1.28 8.11
C THR A 131 -22.85 -2.20 7.94
N ARG A 132 -24.02 -1.63 7.64
CA ARG A 132 -25.26 -2.38 7.47
C ARG A 132 -25.22 -3.29 6.25
N GLN A 133 -24.79 -2.78 5.10
CA GLN A 133 -24.81 -3.53 3.84
C GLN A 133 -23.81 -4.70 3.84
N LEU A 134 -22.70 -4.57 4.57
CA LEU A 134 -21.71 -5.64 4.72
C LEU A 134 -21.95 -6.54 5.93
N GLY A 135 -23.07 -6.36 6.64
CA GLY A 135 -23.51 -7.27 7.70
C GLY A 135 -22.73 -7.16 9.01
N PHE A 136 -22.09 -6.02 9.28
CA PHE A 136 -21.43 -5.79 10.55
C PHE A 136 -22.43 -5.33 11.62
N ALA A 137 -22.26 -5.81 12.86
CA ALA A 137 -23.09 -5.39 14.00
C ALA A 137 -22.76 -3.97 14.48
N GLU A 138 -21.49 -3.57 14.37
CA GLU A 138 -20.98 -2.24 14.68
C GLU A 138 -19.96 -1.81 13.61
N MET A 139 -19.56 -0.54 13.57
CA MET A 139 -18.51 -0.10 12.64
C MET A 139 -17.22 -0.88 12.93
N PRO A 140 -16.65 -1.62 11.95
CA PRO A 140 -15.44 -2.41 12.15
C PRO A 140 -14.19 -1.53 12.14
N MET A 141 -14.13 -0.59 13.09
CA MET A 141 -13.01 0.33 13.28
C MET A 141 -12.76 0.59 14.77
N ARG A 142 -11.49 0.85 15.11
CA ARG A 142 -11.06 1.18 16.47
C ARG A 142 -10.19 2.41 16.44
N ARG A 143 -10.61 3.48 17.10
CA ARG A 143 -9.85 4.74 17.14
C ARG A 143 -8.63 4.56 18.03
N LEU A 144 -7.46 4.67 17.42
CA LEU A 144 -6.17 4.65 18.10
C LEU A 144 -5.40 5.90 17.67
N ASP A 145 -4.56 6.44 18.55
CA ASP A 145 -3.63 7.52 18.19
C ASP A 145 -2.37 6.98 17.50
N GLN A 146 -1.98 5.75 17.85
CA GLN A 146 -0.79 5.08 17.35
C GLN A 146 -0.94 3.56 17.35
N VAL A 147 -0.23 2.90 16.45
CA VAL A 147 -0.11 1.43 16.39
C VAL A 147 1.37 1.05 16.46
N LEU A 148 1.70 0.02 17.24
CA LEU A 148 3.05 -0.52 17.29
C LEU A 148 3.31 -1.35 16.03
N LEU A 149 4.38 -1.05 15.30
CA LEU A 149 4.83 -1.81 14.14
C LEU A 149 6.17 -2.49 14.42
N PRO A 150 6.37 -3.72 13.93
CA PRO A 150 7.63 -4.43 14.10
C PRO A 150 8.74 -3.77 13.29
N THR A 151 9.95 -3.74 13.86
CA THR A 151 11.16 -3.28 13.18
C THR A 151 12.22 -4.37 13.13
N GLU A 152 13.26 -4.15 12.32
CA GLU A 152 14.44 -5.03 12.33
C GLU A 152 15.19 -4.99 13.68
N SER A 153 15.04 -3.91 14.47
CA SER A 153 15.71 -3.68 15.75
C SER A 153 15.09 -4.42 16.96
N ARG A 154 14.24 -5.43 16.74
CA ARG A 154 13.48 -6.21 17.75
C ARG A 154 12.45 -5.43 18.57
N GLU A 155 12.69 -4.15 18.85
CA GLU A 155 11.71 -3.29 19.52
C GLU A 155 10.69 -2.74 18.50
N PRO A 156 9.38 -2.89 18.75
CA PRO A 156 8.35 -2.25 17.95
C PRO A 156 8.43 -0.72 18.06
N ILE A 157 8.08 -0.03 16.98
CA ILE A 157 7.98 1.44 16.96
C ILE A 157 6.51 1.85 17.00
N ALA A 158 6.20 2.89 17.75
CA ALA A 158 4.89 3.50 17.71
C ALA A 158 4.77 4.38 16.47
N VAL A 159 3.80 4.06 15.60
CA VAL A 159 3.50 4.82 14.40
C VAL A 159 2.17 5.53 14.56
N PRO A 160 2.11 6.87 14.43
CA PRO A 160 0.86 7.61 14.45
C PRO A 160 -0.09 7.15 13.36
N VAL A 161 -1.37 7.03 13.71
CA VAL A 161 -2.43 6.68 12.77
C VAL A 161 -3.53 7.73 12.78
N GLY A 162 -3.96 8.11 11.60
CA GLY A 162 -5.09 9.00 11.39
C GLY A 162 -6.33 8.24 10.92
N PHE A 163 -7.49 8.83 11.17
CA PHE A 163 -8.77 8.37 10.65
C PHE A 163 -9.45 9.49 9.87
N ILE A 164 -10.20 9.10 8.85
CA ILE A 164 -11.28 9.96 8.38
C ILE A 164 -12.35 9.99 9.48
N PRO A 165 -12.88 11.17 9.84
CA PRO A 165 -13.76 11.34 10.99
C PRO A 165 -14.87 10.29 11.10
N PRO A 166 -15.11 9.69 12.28
CA PRO A 166 -15.91 8.46 12.36
C PRO A 166 -17.41 8.74 12.51
N ASN A 167 -17.86 9.85 11.96
CA ASN A 167 -19.26 10.23 11.95
C ASN A 167 -20.04 9.23 11.06
N PRO A 168 -21.13 8.62 11.56
CA PRO A 168 -21.88 7.57 10.87
C PRO A 168 -22.41 7.98 9.49
N ASP A 169 -22.75 9.26 9.34
CA ASP A 169 -23.44 9.80 8.15
C ASP A 169 -22.48 10.49 7.17
N PHE A 170 -21.21 10.65 7.55
CA PHE A 170 -20.20 11.25 6.70
C PHE A 170 -19.90 10.38 5.48
N THR A 171 -20.00 10.99 4.30
CA THR A 171 -19.74 10.35 3.00
C THR A 171 -18.54 11.00 2.31
N GLU A 172 -17.74 10.16 1.63
CA GLU A 172 -16.57 10.58 0.87
C GLU A 172 -16.56 9.87 -0.49
N TRP A 173 -16.19 10.58 -1.55
CA TRP A 173 -15.89 9.99 -2.85
C TRP A 173 -14.46 10.34 -3.25
N ARG A 174 -13.68 9.33 -3.63
CA ARG A 174 -12.35 9.51 -4.22
C ARG A 174 -12.42 9.29 -5.71
N LEU A 175 -12.48 10.39 -6.46
CA LEU A 175 -12.80 10.40 -7.88
C LEU A 175 -11.62 10.81 -8.76
N ASN A 176 -11.47 10.15 -9.90
CA ASN A 176 -10.61 10.63 -10.96
C ASN A 176 -11.26 11.83 -11.71
N ALA A 177 -10.58 12.34 -12.74
CA ALA A 177 -11.05 13.49 -13.51
C ALA A 177 -12.40 13.24 -14.22
N GLU A 178 -12.73 11.98 -14.52
CA GLU A 178 -13.99 11.57 -15.13
C GLU A 178 -15.10 11.26 -14.12
N GLY A 179 -14.87 11.46 -12.82
CA GLY A 179 -15.86 11.18 -11.78
C GLY A 179 -16.03 9.70 -11.47
N LYS A 180 -15.03 8.85 -11.75
CA LYS A 180 -15.03 7.42 -11.43
C LYS A 180 -14.24 7.12 -10.16
N ALA A 181 -14.59 6.04 -9.47
CA ALA A 181 -13.83 5.52 -8.34
C ALA A 181 -12.36 5.31 -8.73
N ALA A 182 -11.45 5.79 -7.88
CA ALA A 182 -10.02 5.83 -8.17
C ALA A 182 -9.17 5.35 -6.98
N VAL A 183 -9.69 4.38 -6.23
CA VAL A 183 -8.99 3.75 -5.10
C VAL A 183 -8.79 2.27 -5.39
N THR A 184 -7.60 1.77 -5.10
CA THR A 184 -7.32 0.33 -5.11
C THR A 184 -6.55 -0.05 -3.85
N TYR A 185 -7.00 -1.10 -3.18
CA TYR A 185 -6.34 -1.70 -2.04
C TYR A 185 -5.55 -2.94 -2.45
N ALA A 186 -4.45 -3.22 -1.74
CA ALA A 186 -3.71 -4.46 -1.91
C ALA A 186 -3.01 -4.85 -0.61
N LEU A 187 -3.00 -6.15 -0.29
CA LEU A 187 -2.30 -6.67 0.88
C LEU A 187 -0.80 -6.43 0.76
N ARG A 188 -0.18 -5.86 1.79
CA ARG A 188 1.29 -5.77 1.91
C ARG A 188 1.89 -6.89 2.76
N GLY A 189 1.07 -7.48 3.62
CA GLY A 189 1.41 -8.58 4.50
C GLY A 189 1.03 -8.30 5.95
N CYS A 190 1.25 -9.29 6.81
CA CYS A 190 0.79 -9.26 8.19
C CYS A 190 1.89 -9.64 9.17
N PHE A 191 1.70 -9.32 10.44
CA PHE A 191 2.65 -9.66 11.49
C PHE A 191 1.92 -10.03 12.78
N ARG A 192 2.52 -10.94 13.55
CA ARG A 192 2.12 -11.18 14.93
C ARG A 192 2.57 -10.00 15.78
N THR A 193 1.74 -9.62 16.73
CA THR A 193 2.04 -8.54 17.68
C THR A 193 2.70 -9.05 18.96
N SER A 194 3.46 -10.13 18.80
CA SER A 194 4.20 -10.82 19.84
C SER A 194 5.55 -11.29 19.29
N SER A 195 6.58 -11.25 20.11
CA SER A 195 7.92 -11.75 19.76
C SER A 195 8.49 -12.61 20.89
N VAL A 196 9.42 -13.51 20.55
CA VAL A 196 10.14 -14.30 21.56
C VAL A 196 11.39 -13.54 21.96
N VAL A 197 11.45 -13.14 23.24
CA VAL A 197 12.61 -12.47 23.85
C VAL A 197 13.21 -13.42 24.88
N GLY A 198 14.40 -13.96 24.59
CA GLY A 198 15.02 -15.01 25.39
C GLY A 198 14.20 -16.30 25.35
N ASN A 199 13.58 -16.66 26.47
CA ASN A 199 12.70 -17.82 26.61
C ASN A 199 11.24 -17.45 26.92
N ARG A 200 10.86 -16.18 26.72
CA ARG A 200 9.51 -15.68 26.98
C ARG A 200 8.89 -15.11 25.72
N MET A 201 7.58 -15.23 25.61
CA MET A 201 6.79 -14.51 24.62
C MET A 201 6.41 -13.15 25.22
N GLU A 202 6.75 -12.09 24.51
CA GLU A 202 6.35 -10.72 24.84
C GLU A 202 5.32 -10.25 23.83
N THR A 203 4.13 -9.89 24.32
CA THR A 203 3.02 -9.38 23.51
C THR A 203 2.94 -7.86 23.67
N TRP A 204 2.83 -7.15 22.55
CA TRP A 204 2.83 -5.69 22.50
C TRP A 204 1.65 -5.12 21.70
N GLY A 205 0.88 -5.94 20.97
CA GLY A 205 -0.27 -5.46 20.16
C GLY A 205 -1.55 -5.16 20.92
N GLY A 206 -1.53 -5.18 22.25
CA GLY A 206 -2.74 -5.05 23.06
C GLY A 206 -3.74 -6.18 22.77
N GLU A 207 -4.92 -5.82 22.26
CA GLU A 207 -6.01 -6.76 21.95
C GLU A 207 -5.88 -7.42 20.56
N TYR A 208 -4.95 -6.97 19.70
CA TYR A 208 -4.82 -7.47 18.33
C TYR A 208 -3.71 -8.50 18.23
N ALA A 209 -4.02 -9.79 18.11
CA ALA A 209 -3.01 -10.84 18.02
C ALA A 209 -2.19 -10.78 16.71
N VAL A 210 -2.82 -10.28 15.65
CA VAL A 210 -2.24 -10.11 14.31
C VAL A 210 -2.69 -8.78 13.74
N ILE A 211 -1.79 -8.09 13.05
CA ILE A 211 -2.10 -6.88 12.29
C ILE A 211 -1.66 -7.08 10.84
N CYS A 212 -2.52 -6.72 9.90
CA CYS A 212 -2.22 -6.69 8.48
C CYS A 212 -2.08 -5.25 7.98
N MET A 213 -1.09 -5.04 7.13
CA MET A 213 -0.91 -3.79 6.40
C MET A 213 -1.50 -3.92 5.00
N VAL A 214 -2.32 -2.96 4.62
CA VAL A 214 -2.93 -2.85 3.30
C VAL A 214 -2.49 -1.52 2.69
N VAL A 215 -2.01 -1.56 1.46
CA VAL A 215 -1.69 -0.36 0.70
C VAL A 215 -2.97 0.20 0.11
N GLU A 216 -3.22 1.50 0.30
CA GLU A 216 -4.21 2.29 -0.42
C GLU A 216 -3.50 3.08 -1.51
N ASP A 217 -3.73 2.72 -2.78
CA ASP A 217 -3.37 3.58 -3.90
C ASP A 217 -4.61 4.39 -4.28
N ALA A 218 -4.60 5.66 -3.90
CA ALA A 218 -5.63 6.62 -4.24
C ALA A 218 -5.15 7.44 -5.45
N GLU A 219 -5.56 7.04 -6.64
CA GLU A 219 -5.25 7.67 -7.93
C GLU A 219 -6.24 8.78 -8.29
N ASN A 220 -7.05 9.20 -7.32
CA ASN A 220 -8.06 10.24 -7.46
C ASN A 220 -7.42 11.62 -7.64
N THR A 221 -8.09 12.46 -8.42
CA THR A 221 -7.73 13.88 -8.60
C THR A 221 -8.65 14.81 -7.81
N HIS A 222 -9.77 14.27 -7.32
CA HIS A 222 -10.73 15.00 -6.50
C HIS A 222 -11.15 14.14 -5.31
N ILE A 223 -11.46 14.79 -4.19
CA ILE A 223 -12.19 14.18 -3.07
C ILE A 223 -13.45 14.99 -2.85
N VAL A 224 -14.61 14.32 -2.88
CA VAL A 224 -15.90 14.94 -2.55
C VAL A 224 -16.28 14.50 -1.15
N TYR A 225 -16.66 15.45 -0.32
CA TYR A 225 -17.14 15.23 1.04
C TYR A 225 -18.58 15.71 1.14
N ALA A 226 -19.42 14.94 1.83
CA ALA A 226 -20.77 15.39 2.17
C ALA A 226 -21.21 14.99 3.58
N LEU A 227 -21.87 15.93 4.26
CA LEU A 227 -22.44 15.77 5.59
C LEU A 227 -23.54 16.80 5.81
N ASP A 228 -24.66 16.42 6.40
CA ASP A 228 -25.74 17.33 6.80
C ASP A 228 -26.25 18.26 5.67
N GLY A 229 -26.20 17.80 4.43
CA GLY A 229 -26.58 18.58 3.24
C GLY A 229 -25.50 19.53 2.71
N HIS A 230 -24.38 19.68 3.42
CA HIS A 230 -23.19 20.37 2.95
C HIS A 230 -22.37 19.47 2.02
N VAL A 231 -21.79 20.06 0.97
CA VAL A 231 -20.94 19.37 0.01
C VAL A 231 -19.72 20.20 -0.30
N TYR A 232 -18.55 19.59 -0.19
CA TYR A 232 -17.27 20.22 -0.52
C TYR A 232 -16.39 19.27 -1.33
N THR A 233 -15.79 19.80 -2.40
CA THR A 233 -14.87 19.09 -3.27
C THR A 233 -13.50 19.75 -3.16
N SER A 234 -12.48 18.95 -2.84
CA SER A 234 -11.09 19.37 -2.85
C SER A 234 -10.33 18.70 -3.98
N ASP A 235 -9.37 19.41 -4.57
CA ASP A 235 -8.36 18.78 -5.42
C ASP A 235 -7.51 17.80 -4.60
N ALA A 236 -7.03 16.75 -5.25
CA ALA A 236 -6.20 15.74 -4.64
C ALA A 236 -5.00 15.40 -5.52
N VAL A 237 -3.86 15.21 -4.87
CA VAL A 237 -2.70 14.61 -5.50
C VAL A 237 -2.81 13.09 -5.34
N PRO A 238 -2.59 12.29 -6.40
CA PRO A 238 -2.53 10.85 -6.29
C PRO A 238 -1.52 10.39 -5.22
N MET A 239 -1.98 9.60 -4.26
CA MET A 239 -1.22 9.25 -3.06
C MET A 239 -1.38 7.78 -2.71
N ARG A 240 -0.27 7.17 -2.32
CA ARG A 240 -0.19 5.88 -1.69
C ARG A 240 -0.12 6.06 -0.17
N SER A 241 -1.00 5.37 0.54
CA SER A 241 -1.08 5.34 2.00
C SER A 241 -1.07 3.90 2.52
N PHE A 242 -0.87 3.71 3.83
CA PHE A 242 -0.78 2.40 4.46
C PHE A 242 -1.83 2.27 5.57
N LEU A 243 -2.83 1.43 5.34
CA LEU A 243 -3.91 1.12 6.27
C LEU A 243 -3.50 -0.07 7.14
N LEU A 244 -3.90 -0.04 8.40
CA LEU A 244 -3.63 -1.10 9.38
C LEU A 244 -4.94 -1.75 9.82
N PHE A 245 -5.00 -3.07 9.77
CA PHE A 245 -6.17 -3.86 10.16
C PHE A 245 -5.79 -4.85 11.25
N GLY A 246 -6.48 -4.80 12.38
CA GLY A 246 -6.23 -5.64 13.54
C GLY A 246 -7.22 -6.80 13.60
N TYR A 247 -6.71 -7.99 13.88
CA TYR A 247 -7.54 -9.15 14.16
C TYR A 247 -7.99 -9.16 15.62
N VAL A 248 -9.29 -9.20 15.86
CA VAL A 248 -9.88 -9.15 17.23
C VAL A 248 -10.40 -10.50 17.73
N GLY A 249 -10.39 -11.53 16.87
CA GLY A 249 -10.90 -12.88 17.19
C GLY A 249 -12.11 -13.27 16.33
N ASP A 250 -12.44 -14.56 16.32
CA ASP A 250 -13.64 -15.13 15.68
C ASP A 250 -13.85 -14.74 14.21
N GLY A 251 -12.76 -14.57 13.45
CA GLY A 251 -12.80 -14.17 12.05
C GLY A 251 -13.02 -12.66 11.84
N LEU A 252 -13.16 -11.87 12.90
CA LEU A 252 -13.40 -10.43 12.83
C LEU A 252 -12.10 -9.63 12.76
N TRP A 253 -12.09 -8.69 11.82
CA TRP A 253 -11.03 -7.71 11.63
C TRP A 253 -11.61 -6.30 11.81
N VAL A 254 -10.77 -5.37 12.25
CA VAL A 254 -11.15 -3.97 12.40
C VAL A 254 -10.09 -3.04 11.83
N TRP A 255 -10.51 -1.91 11.27
CA TRP A 255 -9.61 -0.87 10.80
C TRP A 255 -9.03 -0.09 11.98
N LEU A 256 -7.71 -0.13 12.10
CA LEU A 256 -6.91 0.57 13.12
C LEU A 256 -6.41 1.94 12.68
N GLY A 257 -6.71 2.33 11.44
CA GLY A 257 -6.38 3.65 10.88
C GLY A 257 -5.41 3.59 9.72
N THR A 258 -5.06 4.77 9.24
CA THR A 258 -4.07 4.97 8.16
C THR A 258 -2.84 5.61 8.76
N GLN A 259 -1.66 5.10 8.46
CA GLN A 259 -0.41 5.75 8.90
C GLN A 259 -0.37 7.20 8.42
N GLU A 260 -0.01 8.11 9.33
CA GLU A 260 0.16 9.52 8.96
C GLU A 260 1.35 9.70 8.00
N ASP A 261 2.42 8.95 8.27
CA ASP A 261 3.63 8.89 7.46
C ASP A 261 4.18 7.45 7.39
N PRO A 262 4.78 7.03 6.26
CA PRO A 262 4.94 7.82 5.03
C PRO A 262 3.70 7.79 4.15
N LYS A 263 3.40 8.93 3.50
CA LYS A 263 2.55 8.99 2.30
C LYS A 263 3.43 9.17 1.07
N GLN A 264 3.16 8.41 0.01
CA GLN A 264 4.00 8.42 -1.19
C GLN A 264 3.20 8.91 -2.39
N GLU A 265 3.68 9.97 -3.05
CA GLU A 265 3.05 10.44 -4.28
C GLU A 265 3.08 9.36 -5.37
N ILE A 266 1.95 9.15 -6.03
CA ILE A 266 1.84 8.23 -7.16
C ILE A 266 2.22 8.99 -8.43
N VAL A 267 3.51 8.97 -8.75
CA VAL A 267 4.04 9.59 -9.99
C VAL A 267 3.70 8.76 -11.23
N SER A 268 3.50 7.44 -11.09
CA SER A 268 3.12 6.54 -12.17
C SER A 268 2.15 5.46 -11.71
N ALA A 269 0.87 5.64 -12.05
CA ALA A 269 -0.20 4.66 -11.77
C ALA A 269 0.15 3.25 -12.28
N GLN A 270 0.80 3.14 -13.44
CA GLN A 270 1.18 1.85 -14.03
C GLN A 270 2.29 1.13 -13.27
N ILE A 271 3.25 1.85 -12.69
CA ILE A 271 4.29 1.23 -11.85
C ILE A 271 3.64 0.70 -10.58
N ASN A 272 2.81 1.52 -9.93
CA ASN A 272 2.12 1.16 -8.71
C ASN A 272 1.16 -0.03 -8.92
N ALA A 273 0.38 -0.03 -10.00
CA ALA A 273 -0.51 -1.14 -10.35
C ALA A 273 0.24 -2.46 -10.57
N ARG A 274 1.40 -2.43 -11.25
CA ARG A 274 2.26 -3.61 -11.43
C ARG A 274 2.83 -4.10 -10.11
N GLU A 275 3.27 -3.20 -9.24
CA GLU A 275 3.73 -3.57 -7.90
C GLU A 275 2.60 -4.22 -7.11
N ARG A 276 1.41 -3.60 -7.06
CA ARG A 276 0.22 -4.16 -6.36
C ARG A 276 -0.06 -5.58 -6.81
N LEU A 277 -0.14 -5.83 -8.12
CA LEU A 277 -0.43 -7.16 -8.66
C LEU A 277 0.68 -8.19 -8.31
N THR A 278 1.94 -7.77 -8.40
CA THR A 278 3.09 -8.61 -8.04
C THR A 278 3.03 -9.00 -6.57
N VAL A 279 2.77 -8.03 -5.69
CA VAL A 279 2.62 -8.25 -4.24
C VAL A 279 1.42 -9.14 -3.96
N ALA A 280 0.23 -8.80 -4.47
CA ALA A 280 -0.98 -9.59 -4.26
C ALA A 280 -0.78 -11.07 -4.63
N THR A 281 -0.14 -11.35 -5.77
CA THR A 281 0.19 -12.71 -6.23
C THR A 281 1.09 -13.45 -5.22
N MET A 282 2.06 -12.78 -4.60
CA MET A 282 2.94 -13.39 -3.59
C MET A 282 2.20 -13.76 -2.30
N TYR A 283 1.10 -13.08 -1.97
CA TYR A 283 0.30 -13.33 -0.78
C TYR A 283 -0.92 -14.23 -1.04
N ASP A 284 -1.05 -14.81 -2.24
CA ASP A 284 -2.26 -15.52 -2.70
C ASP A 284 -3.52 -14.66 -2.50
N SER A 285 -3.37 -13.37 -2.80
CA SER A 285 -4.37 -12.31 -2.64
C SER A 285 -4.64 -11.66 -4.00
N GLN A 286 -5.63 -10.78 -4.02
CA GLN A 286 -5.95 -9.94 -5.18
C GLN A 286 -5.93 -8.45 -4.80
N PRO A 287 -5.82 -7.54 -5.79
CA PRO A 287 -6.19 -6.15 -5.60
C PRO A 287 -7.70 -6.02 -5.35
N TRP A 288 -8.08 -5.10 -4.48
CA TRP A 288 -9.47 -4.80 -4.14
C TRP A 288 -9.80 -3.39 -4.62
N ASP A 289 -10.66 -3.29 -5.63
CA ASP A 289 -11.11 -2.05 -6.25
C ASP A 289 -12.64 -2.04 -6.42
N ALA A 290 -13.18 -0.99 -7.03
CA ALA A 290 -14.62 -0.86 -7.28
C ALA A 290 -15.22 -2.05 -8.06
N SER A 291 -14.43 -2.67 -8.96
CA SER A 291 -14.90 -3.84 -9.71
C SER A 291 -14.98 -5.07 -8.81
N TRP A 292 -13.98 -5.28 -7.96
CA TRP A 292 -14.03 -6.34 -6.95
C TRP A 292 -15.20 -6.13 -5.97
N LEU A 293 -15.41 -4.89 -5.52
CA LEU A 293 -16.48 -4.53 -4.60
C LEU A 293 -17.86 -4.84 -5.20
N LEU A 294 -18.06 -4.49 -6.47
CA LEU A 294 -19.27 -4.84 -7.23
C LEU A 294 -19.43 -6.35 -7.40
N ASN A 295 -18.39 -7.05 -7.85
CA ASN A 295 -18.50 -8.46 -8.20
C ASN A 295 -18.67 -9.36 -6.97
N THR A 296 -18.05 -8.99 -5.84
CA THR A 296 -18.01 -9.82 -4.63
C THR A 296 -19.12 -9.46 -3.64
N HIS A 297 -19.39 -8.15 -3.48
CA HIS A 297 -20.33 -7.64 -2.48
C HIS A 297 -21.58 -6.99 -3.08
N HIS A 298 -21.68 -6.92 -4.42
CA HIS A 298 -22.78 -6.27 -5.12
C HIS A 298 -22.98 -4.80 -4.76
N LEU A 299 -21.90 -4.15 -4.31
CA LEU A 299 -21.89 -2.74 -3.99
C LEU A 299 -21.30 -1.96 -5.17
N ILE A 300 -22.12 -1.10 -5.76
CA ILE A 300 -21.70 -0.15 -6.80
C ILE A 300 -21.38 1.17 -6.11
N MET A 301 -20.35 1.89 -6.58
CA MET A 301 -20.10 3.26 -6.15
C MET A 301 -21.38 4.11 -6.17
N GLN A 302 -21.64 4.81 -5.07
CA GLN A 302 -22.78 5.72 -4.98
C GLN A 302 -22.57 6.89 -5.95
N PRO A 303 -23.62 7.38 -6.63
CA PRO A 303 -23.48 8.56 -7.46
C PRO A 303 -23.03 9.74 -6.59
N PRO A 304 -21.98 10.48 -6.99
CA PRO A 304 -21.60 11.68 -6.26
C PRO A 304 -22.70 12.74 -6.36
N PRO A 305 -22.75 13.72 -5.44
CA PRO A 305 -23.70 14.81 -5.50
C PRO A 305 -23.71 15.52 -6.86
N GLN A 306 -24.88 16.02 -7.27
CA GLN A 306 -24.99 16.76 -8.53
C GLN A 306 -24.05 17.98 -8.52
N ASP A 307 -23.41 18.23 -9.66
CA ASP A 307 -22.51 19.37 -9.84
C ASP A 307 -21.33 19.42 -8.85
N TRP A 308 -20.92 18.28 -8.29
CA TRP A 308 -19.85 18.18 -7.28
C TRP A 308 -18.55 18.88 -7.71
N GLN A 309 -18.21 18.87 -9.00
CA GLN A 309 -17.01 19.53 -9.53
C GLN A 309 -16.98 21.04 -9.27
N MET A 310 -18.14 21.67 -9.08
CA MET A 310 -18.28 23.10 -8.80
C MET A 310 -18.40 23.41 -7.30
N LYS A 311 -18.43 22.38 -6.43
CA LYS A 311 -18.64 22.52 -4.98
C LYS A 311 -17.34 22.77 -4.21
N THR A 312 -16.57 23.77 -4.60
CA THR A 312 -15.24 24.06 -4.00
C THR A 312 -15.25 25.18 -2.96
N ASP A 313 -16.42 25.52 -2.41
CA ASP A 313 -16.55 26.60 -1.42
C ASP A 313 -15.98 26.16 -0.07
N GLU A 314 -14.87 26.79 0.35
CA GLU A 314 -14.21 26.55 1.63
C GLU A 314 -15.12 26.75 2.85
N SER A 315 -16.18 27.56 2.74
CA SER A 315 -17.15 27.71 3.81
C SER A 315 -17.96 26.44 4.05
N GLU A 316 -18.32 25.71 2.98
CA GLU A 316 -18.97 24.39 3.07
C GLU A 316 -18.02 23.37 3.71
N GLY A 317 -16.75 23.35 3.28
CA GLY A 317 -15.73 22.48 3.89
C GLY A 317 -15.59 22.73 5.39
N ARG A 318 -15.63 24.00 5.82
CA ARG A 318 -15.59 24.35 7.25
C ARG A 318 -16.87 23.97 8.00
N MET A 319 -18.05 24.06 7.38
CA MET A 319 -19.29 23.57 8.01
C MET A 319 -19.21 22.06 8.27
N ILE A 320 -18.75 21.29 7.28
CA ILE A 320 -18.52 19.85 7.44
C ILE A 320 -17.54 19.57 8.59
N LEU A 321 -16.39 20.27 8.63
CA LEU A 321 -15.40 20.10 9.70
C LEU A 321 -15.95 20.43 11.09
N ASN A 322 -16.79 21.46 11.20
CA ASN A 322 -17.44 21.82 12.46
C ASN A 322 -18.39 20.72 12.93
N SER A 323 -19.29 20.23 12.06
CA SER A 323 -20.20 19.11 12.38
C SER A 323 -19.43 17.85 12.81
N LEU A 324 -18.31 17.55 12.15
CA LEU A 324 -17.44 16.43 12.51
C LEU A 324 -16.79 16.62 13.88
N THR A 325 -16.42 17.85 14.24
CA THR A 325 -15.78 18.16 15.53
C THR A 325 -16.79 18.17 16.69
N GLU A 326 -18.01 18.68 16.46
CA GLU A 326 -19.09 18.67 17.44
C GLU A 326 -19.49 17.23 17.81
N GLY A 327 -19.66 16.35 16.82
CA GLY A 327 -19.93 14.93 17.06
C GLY A 327 -18.79 14.16 17.75
N LEU A 328 -17.54 14.64 17.65
CA LEU A 328 -16.41 14.08 18.40
C LEU A 328 -16.42 14.46 19.89
N SER A 329 -17.08 15.55 20.26
CA SER A 329 -17.20 15.99 21.66
C SER A 329 -18.26 15.19 22.44
N GLU A 330 -19.31 14.72 21.76
CA GLU A 330 -20.36 13.89 22.33
C GLU A 330 -20.00 12.39 22.39
N ALA A 331 -19.02 11.95 21.60
CA ALA A 331 -18.58 10.56 21.49
C ALA A 331 -17.35 10.19 22.37
N ARG A 332 -16.97 11.04 23.34
CA ARG A 332 -15.99 10.68 24.37
C ARG A 332 -16.72 9.89 25.48
N PRO A 333 -16.23 8.70 25.87
CA PRO A 333 -16.83 7.92 26.95
C PRO A 333 -16.78 8.65 28.30
#